data_AF-A0A2V9BGY8-F1
#
_entry.id   AF-A0A2V9BGY8-F1
#
_cell.length_a   1.000
_cell.length_b   1.000
_cell.length_c   1.000
_cell.angle_alpha   90.00
_cell.angle_beta   90.00
_cell.angle_gamma   90.00
#
_symmetry.space_group_name_H-M   'P 1'
#
loop_
_entity.id
_entity.type
_entity.pdbx_description
1 polymer ?
#
loop_
_entity_poly.entity_id
_entity_poly.type
_entity_poly.pdbx_seq_one_letter_code
_entity_poly.pdbx_strand_id
1 'polypeptide(L)'
;VMEMEKCAFPEAIRVVAEKCGIAIPQPKERSPEERRENQQRTILVEIHREAQTFFVKQLEGTLEGKAARAYLEDRGLDRDTMTRFGIGYAPSGGDLLLRHLRGKHPEKTLVESGLVSRDQSGRHFDRFRRRITFPIANESAKIVAFGARALGDDQPKYLNSPETPIYSKSNVLYHLDRAKDALRRADFAVLVEGYMDAIAVARAGISNVVASCGTALAEPQIKLLGRFTKRVIVNYDPDTAGQAATERSLTALLEQDFEVRVLALPPIGDKKADPDLYIRERGADAYLKQVKEAPPYVDYLITRARQMDLTSGEGKLRAVNFLLPYVQKIPNRILRSEWATRIAQQLHLDEPVVRAALSKAASERRSEVRLQPELVRHSAKPAERRLIRMLAEAEGFRRELAQHLQASQLHLGLETEKIFAALIGASISGEPFHASEVGAKMDDRERRLFFEILFEEAQEPAWEEAQSCLDTLARKQIERELTDVQRGIEANPTGPAMRELLTRKQELMRRLAASG
;
A
#
# COMPACT_ATOMS: atom_id res chain seq x y z
N VAL A 1 -0.01 -37.25 -32.02
CA VAL A 1 1.39 -37.76 -31.95
C VAL A 1 1.60 -38.67 -30.75
N MET A 2 1.48 -38.22 -29.50
CA MET A 2 1.66 -39.13 -28.32
C MET A 2 0.78 -40.37 -28.37
N GLU A 3 -0.52 -40.23 -28.64
CA GLU A 3 -1.45 -41.36 -28.73
C GLU A 3 -1.24 -42.22 -30.00
N MET A 4 -0.87 -41.57 -31.11
CA MET A 4 -0.66 -42.23 -32.41
C MET A 4 0.65 -43.04 -32.46
N GLU A 5 1.72 -42.50 -31.88
CA GLU A 5 3.09 -43.04 -31.91
C GLU A 5 3.47 -43.76 -30.61
N LYS A 6 2.56 -43.79 -29.62
CA LYS A 6 2.76 -44.34 -28.27
C LYS A 6 4.08 -43.89 -27.60
N CYS A 7 4.45 -42.62 -27.76
CA CYS A 7 5.71 -42.06 -27.26
C CYS A 7 5.49 -41.06 -26.11
N ALA A 8 6.52 -40.86 -25.29
CA ALA A 8 6.47 -39.93 -24.17
C ALA A 8 6.44 -38.47 -24.66
N PHE A 9 5.93 -37.53 -23.86
CA PHE A 9 5.80 -36.12 -24.24
C PHE A 9 7.09 -35.48 -24.83
N PRO A 10 8.31 -35.71 -24.27
CA PRO A 10 9.54 -35.18 -24.87
C PRO A 10 9.85 -35.75 -26.27
N GLU A 11 9.49 -37.01 -26.51
CA GLU A 11 9.66 -37.67 -27.81
C GLU A 11 8.61 -37.17 -28.81
N ALA A 12 7.36 -36.98 -28.36
CA ALA A 12 6.32 -36.40 -29.18
C ALA A 12 6.66 -34.96 -29.61
N ILE A 13 7.27 -34.16 -28.73
CA ILE A 13 7.81 -32.84 -29.08
C ILE A 13 8.88 -32.98 -30.18
N ARG A 14 9.80 -33.95 -30.08
CA ARG A 14 10.80 -34.23 -31.13
C ARG A 14 10.18 -34.57 -32.47
N VAL A 15 9.21 -35.48 -32.49
CA VAL A 15 8.51 -35.88 -33.71
C VAL A 15 7.77 -34.71 -34.35
N VAL A 16 7.13 -33.85 -33.55
CA VAL A 16 6.44 -32.65 -34.07
C VAL A 16 7.45 -31.63 -34.60
N ALA A 17 8.50 -31.34 -33.85
CA ALA A 17 9.49 -30.35 -34.23
C ALA A 17 10.27 -30.75 -35.49
N GLU A 18 10.60 -32.04 -35.63
CA GLU A 18 11.22 -32.60 -36.84
C GLU A 18 10.27 -32.48 -38.05
N LYS A 19 9.00 -32.85 -37.92
CA LYS A 19 7.98 -32.68 -38.97
C LYS A 19 7.76 -31.22 -39.37
N CYS A 20 7.93 -30.28 -38.44
CA CYS A 20 7.77 -28.85 -38.69
C CYS A 20 9.09 -28.14 -39.04
N GLY A 21 10.23 -28.84 -39.12
CA GLY A 21 11.53 -28.23 -39.36
C GLY A 21 11.99 -27.26 -38.27
N ILE A 22 11.45 -27.38 -37.05
CA ILE A 22 11.77 -26.52 -35.91
C ILE A 22 12.90 -27.19 -35.12
N ALA A 23 14.04 -26.53 -34.98
CA ALA A 23 15.12 -27.02 -34.13
C ALA A 23 14.68 -27.00 -32.66
N ILE A 24 14.74 -28.15 -32.00
CA ILE A 24 14.50 -28.21 -30.54
C ILE A 24 15.77 -27.72 -29.84
N PRO A 25 15.65 -26.76 -28.91
CA PRO A 25 16.77 -26.38 -28.06
C PRO A 25 17.31 -27.62 -27.35
N GLN A 26 18.56 -27.98 -27.62
CA GLN A 26 19.22 -29.04 -26.88
C GLN A 26 19.24 -28.64 -25.39
N PRO A 27 18.88 -29.55 -24.46
CA PRO A 27 19.05 -29.27 -23.05
C PRO A 27 20.51 -28.88 -22.83
N LYS A 28 20.75 -27.65 -22.37
CA LYS A 28 22.11 -27.18 -22.06
C LYS A 28 22.75 -28.22 -21.15
N GLU A 29 23.88 -28.80 -21.57
CA GLU A 29 24.58 -29.77 -20.72
C GLU A 29 24.89 -29.09 -19.40
N ARG A 30 24.33 -29.63 -18.31
CA ARG A 30 24.53 -29.07 -16.99
C ARG A 30 26.01 -29.15 -16.62
N SER A 31 26.55 -28.05 -16.12
CA SER A 31 27.92 -28.01 -15.62
C SER A 31 28.10 -29.05 -14.50
N PRO A 32 29.32 -29.54 -14.25
CA PRO A 32 29.58 -30.42 -13.11
C PRO A 32 29.10 -29.85 -11.77
N GLU A 33 29.13 -28.54 -11.62
CA GLU A 33 28.63 -27.81 -10.45
C GLU A 33 27.10 -27.87 -10.34
N GLU A 34 26.38 -27.54 -11.41
CA GLU A 34 24.91 -27.64 -11.47
C GLU A 34 24.42 -29.08 -11.20
N ARG A 35 25.19 -30.10 -11.63
CA ARG A 35 24.88 -31.50 -11.32
C ARG A 35 25.02 -31.79 -9.82
N ARG A 36 26.09 -31.32 -9.17
CA ARG A 36 26.32 -31.47 -7.72
C ARG A 36 25.23 -30.78 -6.91
N GLU A 37 24.87 -29.55 -7.27
CA GLU A 37 23.78 -28.82 -6.61
C GLU A 37 22.45 -29.56 -6.71
N ASN A 38 22.12 -30.07 -7.90
CA ASN A 38 20.89 -30.85 -8.09
C ASN A 38 20.88 -32.16 -7.28
N GLN A 39 22.02 -32.86 -7.20
CA GLN A 39 22.16 -34.04 -6.36
C GLN A 39 21.95 -33.69 -4.89
N GLN A 40 22.57 -32.61 -4.40
CA GLN A 40 22.40 -32.13 -3.03
C GLN A 40 20.93 -31.79 -2.75
N ARG A 41 20.26 -31.05 -3.64
CA ARG A 41 18.82 -30.74 -3.51
C ARG A 41 17.97 -32.01 -3.45
N THR A 42 18.30 -33.03 -4.23
CA THR A 42 17.58 -34.31 -4.23
C THR A 42 17.69 -35.02 -2.89
N ILE A 43 18.91 -35.11 -2.34
CA ILE A 43 19.17 -35.70 -1.02
C ILE A 43 18.41 -34.93 0.07
N LEU A 44 18.42 -33.58 0.02
CA LEU A 44 17.69 -32.76 0.99
C LEU A 44 16.18 -33.00 0.95
N VAL A 45 15.59 -33.19 -0.23
CA VAL A 45 14.16 -33.54 -0.38
C VAL A 45 13.87 -34.94 0.19
N GLU A 46 14.76 -35.91 -0.01
CA GLU A 46 14.63 -37.25 0.56
C GLU A 46 14.67 -37.23 2.09
N ILE A 47 15.61 -36.49 2.68
CA ILE A 47 15.69 -36.26 4.12
C ILE A 47 14.36 -35.71 4.67
N HIS A 48 13.75 -34.73 3.99
CA HIS A 48 12.47 -34.16 4.41
C HIS A 48 11.31 -35.15 4.32
N ARG A 49 11.31 -36.04 3.31
CA ARG A 49 10.33 -37.12 3.19
C ARG A 49 10.48 -38.15 4.32
N GLU A 50 11.71 -38.52 4.67
CA GLU A 50 11.99 -39.40 5.81
C GLU A 50 11.56 -38.75 7.13
N ALA A 51 11.88 -37.48 7.32
CA ALA A 51 11.50 -36.71 8.50
C ALA A 51 9.96 -36.60 8.65
N GLN A 52 9.23 -36.38 7.54
CA GLN A 52 7.76 -36.39 7.56
C GLN A 52 7.23 -37.73 8.04
N THR A 53 7.76 -38.84 7.48
CA THR A 53 7.36 -40.20 7.86
C THR A 53 7.65 -40.46 9.34
N PHE A 54 8.79 -40.00 9.83
CA PHE A 54 9.15 -40.07 11.25
C PHE A 54 8.15 -39.29 12.11
N PHE A 55 7.86 -38.03 11.81
CA PHE A 55 6.96 -37.21 12.61
C PHE A 55 5.52 -37.74 12.63
N VAL A 56 5.02 -38.29 11.53
CA VAL A 56 3.69 -38.94 11.48
C VAL A 56 3.67 -40.16 12.42
N LYS A 57 4.69 -41.01 12.37
CA LYS A 57 4.81 -42.16 13.29
C LYS A 57 4.88 -41.73 14.76
N GLN A 58 5.58 -40.63 15.05
CA GLN A 58 5.64 -40.09 16.41
C GLN A 58 4.28 -39.62 16.91
N LEU A 59 3.48 -38.96 16.06
CA LEU A 59 2.11 -38.53 16.37
C LEU A 59 1.20 -39.72 16.66
N GLU A 60 1.33 -40.80 15.91
CA GLU A 60 0.47 -41.98 16.04
C GLU A 60 0.85 -42.89 17.23
N GLY A 61 2.15 -43.11 17.43
CA GLY A 61 2.68 -44.22 18.23
C GLY A 61 3.17 -43.88 19.63
N THR A 62 3.37 -42.59 19.97
CA THR A 62 3.95 -42.21 21.27
C THR A 62 2.93 -41.59 22.23
N LEU A 63 3.24 -41.58 23.54
CA LEU A 63 2.40 -40.94 24.54
C LEU A 63 2.26 -39.43 24.29
N GLU A 64 3.37 -38.75 23.99
CA GLU A 64 3.36 -37.34 23.60
C GLU A 64 2.55 -37.10 22.31
N GLY A 65 2.71 -37.99 21.31
CA GLY A 65 1.93 -37.95 20.08
C GLY A 65 0.42 -38.09 20.30
N LYS A 66 -0.01 -38.97 21.23
CA LYS A 66 -1.41 -39.08 21.63
C LYS A 66 -1.96 -37.77 22.21
N ALA A 67 -1.19 -37.08 23.05
CA ALA A 67 -1.58 -35.77 23.59
C ALA A 67 -1.65 -34.70 22.49
N ALA A 68 -0.67 -34.68 21.58
CA ALA A 68 -0.66 -33.79 20.42
C ALA A 68 -1.87 -34.02 19.49
N ARG A 69 -2.25 -35.28 19.28
CA ARG A 69 -3.43 -35.67 18.51
C ARG A 69 -4.73 -35.24 19.20
N ALA A 70 -4.85 -35.46 20.50
CA ALA A 70 -6.02 -35.01 21.26
C ALA A 70 -6.20 -33.48 21.17
N TYR A 71 -5.09 -32.72 21.22
CA TYR A 71 -5.11 -31.28 20.98
C TYR A 71 -5.60 -30.92 19.57
N LEU A 72 -5.15 -31.64 18.54
CA LEU A 72 -5.59 -31.41 17.17
C LEU A 72 -7.08 -31.76 16.97
N GLU A 73 -7.53 -32.86 17.59
CA GLU A 73 -8.94 -33.29 17.60
C GLU A 73 -9.84 -32.25 18.29
N ASP A 74 -9.41 -31.65 19.40
CA ASP A 74 -10.11 -30.53 20.06
C ASP A 74 -10.16 -29.27 19.19
N ARG A 75 -9.12 -29.05 18.36
CA ARG A 75 -9.13 -28.04 17.29
C ARG A 75 -9.95 -28.46 16.08
N GLY A 76 -10.68 -29.58 16.18
CA GLY A 76 -11.59 -30.09 15.17
C GLY A 76 -10.93 -30.88 14.05
N LEU A 77 -9.61 -31.11 14.07
CA LEU A 77 -8.89 -31.84 13.02
C LEU A 77 -9.02 -33.34 13.26
N ASP A 78 -9.74 -34.04 12.39
CA ASP A 78 -9.86 -35.49 12.43
C ASP A 78 -8.61 -36.20 11.87
N ARG A 79 -8.57 -37.53 12.01
CA ARG A 79 -7.43 -38.34 11.54
C ARG A 79 -7.24 -38.26 10.03
N ASP A 80 -8.32 -38.26 9.24
CA ASP A 80 -8.24 -38.16 7.78
C ASP A 80 -7.54 -36.86 7.37
N THR A 81 -7.90 -35.76 8.03
CA THR A 81 -7.27 -34.45 7.86
C THR A 81 -5.80 -34.50 8.24
N MET A 82 -5.46 -35.05 9.40
CA MET A 82 -4.06 -35.17 9.82
C MET A 82 -3.24 -35.95 8.79
N THR A 83 -3.76 -37.06 8.29
CA THR A 83 -3.13 -37.88 7.25
C THR A 83 -3.02 -37.12 5.92
N ARG A 84 -4.12 -36.51 5.44
CA ARG A 84 -4.18 -35.74 4.20
C ARG A 84 -3.18 -34.59 4.18
N PHE A 85 -3.03 -33.89 5.31
CA PHE A 85 -2.09 -32.78 5.43
C PHE A 85 -0.68 -33.22 5.81
N GLY A 86 -0.49 -34.48 6.22
CA GLY A 86 0.78 -35.03 6.66
C GLY A 86 1.26 -34.46 7.99
N ILE A 87 0.32 -34.11 8.87
CA ILE A 87 0.60 -33.53 10.19
C ILE A 87 1.33 -34.58 11.03
N GLY A 88 2.40 -34.16 11.71
CA GLY A 88 3.18 -35.02 12.58
C GLY A 88 3.47 -34.38 13.93
N TYR A 89 4.32 -35.04 14.70
CA TYR A 89 4.77 -34.56 16.01
C TYR A 89 6.28 -34.71 16.14
N ALA A 90 6.95 -33.64 16.56
CA ALA A 90 8.36 -33.61 16.91
C ALA A 90 8.50 -33.83 18.43
N PRO A 91 9.08 -34.97 18.87
CA PRO A 91 9.19 -35.31 20.29
C PRO A 91 10.05 -34.34 21.11
N SER A 92 9.90 -34.39 22.44
CA SER A 92 10.66 -33.55 23.38
C SER A 92 12.15 -33.90 23.51
N GLY A 93 12.54 -35.15 23.23
CA GLY A 93 13.87 -35.72 23.51
C GLY A 93 15.07 -35.04 22.82
N GLY A 94 14.83 -34.17 21.85
CA GLY A 94 15.82 -33.23 21.32
C GLY A 94 16.89 -33.79 20.40
N ASP A 95 16.98 -35.09 20.18
CA ASP A 95 17.88 -35.72 19.20
C ASP A 95 17.30 -36.98 18.53
N LEU A 96 15.99 -37.22 18.69
CA LEU A 96 15.34 -38.44 18.21
C LEU A 96 15.26 -38.49 16.68
N LEU A 97 14.98 -37.37 16.02
CA LEU A 97 15.04 -37.29 14.56
C LEU A 97 16.49 -37.42 14.07
N LEU A 98 17.42 -36.72 14.71
CA LEU A 98 18.85 -36.82 14.40
C LEU A 98 19.33 -38.27 14.46
N ARG A 99 19.01 -39.02 15.52
CA ARG A 99 19.34 -40.45 15.64
C ARG A 99 18.68 -41.29 14.55
N HIS A 100 17.45 -40.96 14.14
CA HIS A 100 16.74 -41.67 13.08
C HIS A 100 17.37 -41.48 11.68
N LEU A 101 17.97 -40.31 11.45
CA LEU A 101 18.62 -39.95 10.18
C LEU A 101 20.12 -40.25 10.16
N ARG A 102 20.76 -40.32 11.33
CA ARG A 102 22.19 -40.60 11.47
C ARG A 102 22.52 -41.98 10.88
N GLY A 103 23.62 -42.05 10.13
CA GLY A 103 24.05 -43.26 9.42
C GLY A 103 23.43 -43.44 8.03
N LYS A 104 22.37 -42.70 7.69
CA LYS A 104 21.78 -42.67 6.34
C LYS A 104 22.31 -41.52 5.49
N HIS A 105 22.59 -40.38 6.12
CA HIS A 105 23.00 -39.15 5.47
C HIS A 105 24.21 -38.51 6.18
N PRO A 106 25.09 -37.79 5.47
CA PRO A 106 26.20 -37.07 6.08
C PRO A 106 25.72 -35.99 7.06
N GLU A 107 26.41 -35.80 8.18
CA GLU A 107 26.03 -34.81 9.20
C GLU A 107 25.98 -33.38 8.66
N LYS A 108 26.88 -33.03 7.72
CA LYS A 108 26.86 -31.74 7.04
C LYS A 108 25.52 -31.51 6.33
N THR A 109 25.04 -32.51 5.60
CA THR A 109 23.77 -32.45 4.85
C THR A 109 22.57 -32.39 5.79
N LEU A 110 22.62 -33.06 6.94
CA LEU A 110 21.57 -32.96 7.97
C LEU A 110 21.45 -31.54 8.52
N VAL A 111 22.57 -30.84 8.73
CA VAL A 111 22.55 -29.44 9.17
C VAL A 111 22.06 -28.51 8.05
N GLU A 112 22.52 -28.71 6.82
CA GLU A 112 22.06 -27.97 5.64
C GLU A 112 20.55 -28.14 5.36
N SER A 113 19.96 -29.27 5.78
CA SER A 113 18.51 -29.49 5.70
C SER A 113 17.69 -28.56 6.58
N GLY A 114 18.30 -27.95 7.59
CA GLY A 114 17.60 -27.13 8.59
C GLY A 114 16.76 -27.92 9.59
N LEU A 115 16.73 -29.26 9.52
CA LEU A 115 16.07 -30.12 10.52
C LEU A 115 16.93 -30.34 11.77
N VAL A 116 18.25 -30.20 11.63
CA VAL A 116 19.24 -30.35 12.70
C VAL A 116 19.95 -29.01 12.90
N SER A 117 20.06 -28.59 14.15
CA SER A 117 20.77 -27.37 14.56
C SER A 117 22.03 -27.72 15.36
N ARG A 118 22.95 -26.76 15.48
CA ARG A 118 24.17 -26.88 16.29
C ARG A 118 24.11 -25.90 17.45
N ASP A 119 24.49 -26.33 18.64
CA ASP A 119 24.64 -25.42 19.78
C ASP A 119 26.04 -24.76 19.78
N GLN A 120 26.30 -23.91 20.77
CA GLN A 120 27.58 -23.21 20.91
C GLN A 120 28.76 -24.17 21.16
N SER A 121 28.50 -25.36 21.70
CA SER A 121 29.51 -26.41 21.91
C SER A 121 29.77 -27.26 20.66
N GLY A 122 29.02 -27.03 19.57
CA GLY A 122 29.08 -27.80 18.34
C GLY A 122 28.22 -29.06 18.34
N ARG A 123 27.48 -29.34 19.42
CA ARG A 123 26.60 -30.51 19.52
C ARG A 123 25.38 -30.33 18.62
N HIS A 124 25.05 -31.38 17.88
CA HIS A 124 23.87 -31.41 17.01
C HIS A 124 22.63 -31.82 17.79
N PHE A 125 21.51 -31.18 17.48
CA PHE A 125 20.21 -31.45 18.09
C PHE A 125 19.07 -31.17 17.10
N ASP A 126 17.90 -31.76 17.34
CA ASP A 126 16.69 -31.59 16.53
C ASP A 126 16.19 -30.14 16.63
N ARG A 127 15.98 -29.48 15.48
CA ARG A 127 15.45 -28.10 15.46
C ARG A 127 14.06 -28.04 16.11
N PHE A 128 13.19 -28.97 15.74
CA PHE A 128 11.82 -29.04 16.20
C PHE A 128 11.74 -29.98 17.41
N ARG A 129 11.18 -29.50 18.51
CA ARG A 129 11.03 -30.25 19.76
C ARG A 129 9.73 -29.89 20.42
N ARG A 130 9.01 -30.88 20.95
CA ARG A 130 7.70 -30.74 21.63
C ARG A 130 6.71 -29.90 20.80
N ARG A 131 6.63 -30.20 19.51
CA ARG A 131 5.86 -29.40 18.53
C ARG A 131 5.07 -30.27 17.56
N ILE A 132 3.86 -29.84 17.23
CA ILE A 132 3.12 -30.36 16.08
C ILE A 132 3.78 -29.84 14.81
N THR A 133 4.06 -30.72 13.85
CA THR A 133 4.73 -30.37 12.59
C THR A 133 3.75 -30.33 11.43
N PHE A 134 3.89 -29.31 10.58
CA PHE A 134 3.14 -29.08 9.36
C PHE A 134 4.13 -29.11 8.19
N PRO A 135 4.11 -30.14 7.33
CA PRO A 135 5.05 -30.24 6.21
C PRO A 135 4.74 -29.16 5.16
N ILE A 136 5.78 -28.48 4.69
CA ILE A 136 5.69 -27.45 3.66
C ILE A 136 6.21 -28.04 2.35
N ALA A 137 5.34 -28.07 1.35
CA ALA A 137 5.67 -28.59 0.02
C ALA A 137 5.92 -27.46 -0.99
N ASN A 138 6.77 -27.72 -1.97
CA ASN A 138 6.91 -26.86 -3.14
C ASN A 138 5.80 -27.13 -4.18
N GLU A 139 5.77 -26.37 -5.28
CA GLU A 139 4.77 -26.50 -6.36
C GLU A 139 4.69 -27.93 -6.96
N SER A 140 5.79 -28.68 -6.90
CA SER A 140 5.91 -30.07 -7.35
C SER A 140 5.53 -31.11 -6.28
N ALA A 141 4.88 -30.69 -5.19
CA ALA A 141 4.47 -31.52 -4.06
C ALA A 141 5.63 -32.25 -3.35
N LYS A 142 6.85 -31.72 -3.43
CA LYS A 142 8.00 -32.23 -2.65
C LYS A 142 8.08 -31.47 -1.34
N ILE A 143 8.21 -32.19 -0.22
CA ILE A 143 8.40 -31.57 1.09
C ILE A 143 9.79 -30.94 1.13
N VAL A 144 9.84 -29.64 1.43
CA VAL A 144 11.08 -28.84 1.45
C VAL A 144 11.35 -28.17 2.79
N ALA A 145 10.37 -28.13 3.68
CA ALA A 145 10.48 -27.53 5.01
C ALA A 145 9.36 -28.01 5.93
N PHE A 146 9.39 -27.55 7.19
CA PHE A 146 8.31 -27.73 8.15
C PHE A 146 8.00 -26.41 8.87
N GLY A 147 6.72 -26.17 9.10
CA GLY A 147 6.24 -25.30 10.17
C GLY A 147 5.99 -26.14 11.42
N ALA A 148 6.16 -25.56 12.61
CA ALA A 148 6.01 -26.30 13.85
C ALA A 148 5.36 -25.46 14.96
N ARG A 149 4.25 -25.94 15.53
CA ARG A 149 3.51 -25.27 16.60
C ARG A 149 3.86 -25.87 17.95
N ALA A 150 4.22 -25.02 18.91
CA ALA A 150 4.45 -25.40 20.30
C ALA A 150 3.20 -26.02 20.94
N LEU A 151 3.40 -27.06 21.75
CA LEU A 151 2.42 -27.50 22.74
C LEU A 151 2.78 -26.91 24.11
N GLY A 152 1.82 -26.24 24.74
CA GLY A 152 2.04 -25.47 25.97
C GLY A 152 2.70 -24.12 25.71
N ASP A 153 3.57 -23.68 26.63
CA ASP A 153 4.07 -22.30 26.70
C ASP A 153 5.41 -22.05 25.99
N ASP A 154 5.88 -23.01 25.18
CA ASP A 154 7.15 -22.90 24.48
C ASP A 154 7.18 -21.77 23.45
N GLN A 155 8.19 -20.89 23.55
CA GLN A 155 8.41 -19.81 22.60
C GLN A 155 9.45 -20.16 21.53
N PRO A 156 9.29 -19.68 20.29
CA PRO A 156 8.10 -18.99 19.77
C PRO A 156 6.93 -19.97 19.59
N LYS A 157 5.68 -19.49 19.66
CA LYS A 157 4.47 -20.31 19.43
C LYS A 157 4.51 -21.09 18.11
N TYR A 158 5.00 -20.45 17.04
CA TYR A 158 5.27 -21.08 15.75
C TYR A 158 6.75 -20.94 15.38
N LEU A 159 7.35 -22.02 14.88
CA LEU A 159 8.73 -22.08 14.41
C LEU A 159 8.75 -22.70 13.01
N ASN A 160 9.31 -21.99 12.03
CA ASN A 160 9.53 -22.54 10.69
C ASN A 160 10.96 -23.08 10.55
N SER A 161 11.19 -23.95 9.55
CA SER A 161 12.52 -24.21 9.02
C SER A 161 13.26 -22.90 8.70
N PRO A 162 14.59 -22.86 8.85
CA PRO A 162 15.38 -21.73 8.38
C PRO A 162 15.41 -21.70 6.85
N GLU A 163 16.00 -20.67 6.25
CA GLU A 163 16.35 -20.71 4.82
C GLU A 163 17.32 -21.87 4.54
N THR A 164 17.09 -22.62 3.46
CA THR A 164 17.92 -23.76 3.04
C THR A 164 18.07 -23.76 1.52
N PRO A 165 18.96 -24.58 0.94
CA PRO A 165 19.06 -24.69 -0.52
C PRO A 165 17.73 -25.07 -1.20
N ILE A 166 16.83 -25.78 -0.52
CA ILE A 166 15.55 -26.24 -1.11
C ILE A 166 14.33 -25.45 -0.65
N TYR A 167 14.47 -24.58 0.36
CA TYR A 167 13.36 -23.83 0.93
C TYR A 167 13.75 -22.39 1.18
N SER A 168 12.92 -21.51 0.64
CA SER A 168 12.94 -20.10 0.96
C SER A 168 11.53 -19.63 1.27
N LYS A 169 11.36 -18.99 2.43
CA LYS A 169 10.04 -18.63 2.95
C LYS A 169 9.30 -17.68 2.00
N SER A 170 10.01 -16.78 1.35
CA SER A 170 9.47 -15.80 0.39
C SER A 170 9.05 -16.40 -0.95
N ASN A 171 9.32 -17.70 -1.20
CA ASN A 171 9.08 -18.39 -2.47
C ASN A 171 8.06 -19.52 -2.39
N VAL A 172 7.45 -19.75 -1.21
CA VAL A 172 6.50 -20.84 -1.00
C VAL A 172 5.23 -20.32 -0.35
N LEU A 173 4.09 -20.80 -0.83
CA LEU A 173 2.79 -20.64 -0.19
C LEU A 173 2.35 -22.00 0.31
N TYR A 174 2.00 -22.10 1.60
CA TYR A 174 1.50 -23.34 2.16
C TYR A 174 0.19 -23.75 1.48
N HIS A 175 -0.01 -25.05 1.31
CA HIS A 175 -1.15 -25.68 0.64
C HIS A 175 -1.23 -25.47 -0.88
N LEU A 176 -0.34 -24.67 -1.50
CA LEU A 176 -0.38 -24.42 -2.95
C LEU A 176 -0.25 -25.70 -3.80
N ASP A 177 0.58 -26.65 -3.35
CA ASP A 177 0.80 -27.94 -4.00
C ASP A 177 -0.51 -28.73 -4.21
N ARG A 178 -1.43 -28.61 -3.24
CA ARG A 178 -2.76 -29.24 -3.24
C ARG A 178 -3.85 -28.33 -3.80
N ALA A 179 -3.70 -27.01 -3.65
CA ALA A 179 -4.70 -26.02 -4.04
C ALA A 179 -4.65 -25.64 -5.53
N LYS A 180 -3.52 -25.84 -6.22
CA LYS A 180 -3.28 -25.34 -7.60
C LYS A 180 -4.40 -25.62 -8.60
N ASP A 181 -5.00 -26.81 -8.56
CA ASP A 181 -6.06 -27.15 -9.51
C ASP A 181 -7.40 -26.54 -9.09
N ALA A 182 -7.66 -26.42 -7.79
CA ALA A 182 -8.83 -25.72 -7.27
C ALA A 182 -8.74 -24.20 -7.55
N LEU A 183 -7.55 -23.61 -7.41
CA LEU A 183 -7.26 -22.21 -7.74
C LEU A 183 -7.58 -21.91 -9.19
N ARG A 184 -7.16 -22.76 -10.14
CA ARG A 184 -7.48 -22.60 -11.57
C ARG A 184 -8.97 -22.78 -11.88
N ARG A 185 -9.62 -23.78 -11.28
CA ARG A 185 -11.04 -24.08 -11.54
C ARG A 185 -11.98 -23.02 -10.98
N ALA A 186 -11.74 -22.59 -9.75
CA ALA A 186 -12.53 -21.53 -9.12
C ALA A 186 -12.15 -20.14 -9.62
N ASP A 187 -10.92 -20.00 -10.15
CA ASP A 187 -10.30 -18.76 -10.58
C ASP A 187 -10.38 -17.67 -9.49
N PHE A 188 -10.15 -18.05 -8.24
CA PHE A 188 -9.80 -17.12 -7.17
C PHE A 188 -9.06 -17.88 -6.08
N ALA A 189 -8.32 -17.15 -5.25
CA ALA A 189 -7.61 -17.69 -4.09
C ALA A 189 -8.17 -17.10 -2.80
N VAL A 190 -8.32 -17.92 -1.76
CA VAL A 190 -8.43 -17.44 -0.38
C VAL A 190 -7.03 -17.40 0.20
N LEU A 191 -6.57 -16.23 0.63
CA LEU A 191 -5.24 -16.03 1.21
C LEU A 191 -5.38 -15.80 2.72
N VAL A 192 -4.82 -16.69 3.52
CA VAL A 192 -4.85 -16.66 4.99
C VAL A 192 -3.43 -16.59 5.58
N GLU A 193 -3.30 -16.33 6.88
CA GLU A 193 -1.99 -16.16 7.51
C GLU A 193 -1.34 -17.48 7.92
N GLY A 194 -2.09 -18.36 8.58
CA GLY A 194 -1.54 -19.53 9.27
C GLY A 194 -1.79 -20.87 8.59
N TYR A 195 -1.02 -21.87 9.03
CA TYR A 195 -1.22 -23.27 8.63
C TYR A 195 -2.61 -23.78 9.02
N MET A 196 -3.02 -23.50 10.26
CA MET A 196 -4.32 -23.95 10.80
C MET A 196 -5.48 -23.34 10.04
N ASP A 197 -5.39 -22.06 9.67
CA ASP A 197 -6.42 -21.37 8.90
C ASP A 197 -6.57 -22.00 7.50
N ALA A 198 -5.44 -22.26 6.82
CA ALA A 198 -5.47 -22.92 5.52
C ALA A 198 -6.08 -24.31 5.60
N ILE A 199 -5.76 -25.08 6.65
CA ILE A 199 -6.34 -26.40 6.89
C ILE A 199 -7.85 -26.28 7.17
N ALA A 200 -8.27 -25.37 8.04
CA ALA A 200 -9.67 -25.18 8.40
C ALA A 200 -10.52 -24.81 7.17
N VAL A 201 -10.06 -23.83 6.38
CA VAL A 201 -10.74 -23.39 5.16
C VAL A 201 -10.80 -24.51 4.11
N ALA A 202 -9.72 -25.27 3.92
CA ALA A 202 -9.70 -26.38 2.98
C ALA A 202 -10.68 -27.50 3.37
N ARG A 203 -10.84 -27.75 4.67
CA ARG A 203 -11.81 -28.74 5.21
C ARG A 203 -13.24 -28.26 5.14
N ALA A 204 -13.47 -26.95 5.19
CA ALA A 204 -14.77 -26.34 4.92
C ALA A 204 -15.20 -26.42 3.44
N GLY A 205 -14.47 -27.18 2.60
CA GLY A 205 -14.78 -27.39 1.18
C GLY A 205 -14.13 -26.36 0.25
N ILE A 206 -13.44 -25.36 0.79
CA ILE A 206 -12.81 -24.29 0.01
C ILE A 206 -11.34 -24.67 -0.23
N SER A 207 -11.12 -25.56 -1.20
CA SER A 207 -9.78 -26.11 -1.48
C SER A 207 -8.82 -25.13 -2.17
N ASN A 208 -9.32 -23.99 -2.68
CA ASN A 208 -8.54 -22.92 -3.30
C ASN A 208 -7.98 -21.91 -2.29
N VAL A 209 -7.51 -22.41 -1.13
CA VAL A 209 -6.89 -21.62 -0.06
C VAL A 209 -5.38 -21.82 -0.02
N VAL A 210 -4.64 -20.76 0.29
CA VAL A 210 -3.18 -20.76 0.48
C VAL A 210 -2.80 -19.88 1.68
N ALA A 211 -1.63 -20.14 2.28
CA ALA A 211 -1.14 -19.33 3.39
C ALA A 211 0.31 -18.86 3.26
N SER A 212 0.59 -17.67 3.81
CA SER A 212 1.93 -17.06 3.85
C SER A 212 2.82 -17.56 5.00
N CYS A 213 2.19 -18.04 6.09
CA CYS A 213 2.80 -18.75 7.21
C CYS A 213 3.91 -17.99 7.96
N GLY A 214 3.57 -16.79 8.43
CA GLY A 214 4.38 -16.02 9.39
C GLY A 214 5.39 -15.07 8.76
N THR A 215 5.16 -14.62 7.54
CA THR A 215 5.82 -13.46 6.92
C THR A 215 4.76 -12.58 6.27
N ALA A 216 5.06 -11.28 6.14
CA ALA A 216 4.33 -10.46 5.17
C ALA A 216 4.42 -11.11 3.78
N LEU A 217 3.35 -10.98 2.98
CA LEU A 217 3.29 -11.58 1.65
C LEU A 217 4.40 -10.99 0.77
N ALA A 218 5.30 -11.83 0.28
CA ALA A 218 6.46 -11.40 -0.51
C ALA A 218 6.14 -11.34 -2.01
N GLU A 219 6.85 -10.49 -2.77
CA GLU A 219 6.67 -10.37 -4.22
C GLU A 219 6.79 -11.72 -4.98
N PRO A 220 7.76 -12.62 -4.66
CA PRO A 220 7.82 -13.91 -5.35
C PRO A 220 6.62 -14.82 -5.04
N GLN A 221 6.05 -14.77 -3.83
CA GLN A 221 4.79 -15.46 -3.49
C GLN A 221 3.62 -14.90 -4.32
N ILE A 222 3.54 -13.58 -4.50
CA ILE A 222 2.50 -12.95 -5.33
C ILE A 222 2.64 -13.38 -6.79
N LYS A 223 3.85 -13.37 -7.34
CA LYS A 223 4.13 -13.85 -8.70
C LYS A 223 3.78 -15.33 -8.85
N LEU A 224 4.10 -16.15 -7.85
CA LEU A 224 3.77 -17.57 -7.82
C LEU A 224 2.25 -17.78 -7.84
N LEU A 225 1.50 -17.08 -6.99
CA LEU A 225 0.03 -17.14 -6.96
C LEU A 225 -0.58 -16.69 -8.30
N GLY A 226 0.00 -15.64 -8.91
CA GLY A 226 -0.44 -15.06 -10.17
C GLY A 226 -0.36 -16.00 -11.38
N ARG A 227 0.35 -17.14 -11.26
CA ARG A 227 0.36 -18.21 -12.26
C ARG A 227 -0.95 -19.01 -12.30
N PHE A 228 -1.77 -18.92 -11.25
CA PHE A 228 -3.00 -19.70 -11.09
C PHE A 228 -4.25 -18.84 -11.16
N THR A 229 -4.22 -17.64 -10.58
CA THR A 229 -5.33 -16.68 -10.62
C THR A 229 -4.85 -15.28 -10.27
N LYS A 230 -5.56 -14.26 -10.78
CA LYS A 230 -5.39 -12.85 -10.41
C LYS A 230 -6.46 -12.34 -9.44
N ARG A 231 -7.40 -13.20 -9.01
CA ARG A 231 -8.45 -12.82 -8.05
C ARG A 231 -8.12 -13.40 -6.69
N VAL A 232 -8.06 -12.57 -5.66
CA VAL A 232 -7.71 -13.00 -4.31
C VAL A 232 -8.64 -12.39 -3.27
N ILE A 233 -9.05 -13.23 -2.33
CA ILE A 233 -9.81 -12.85 -1.14
C ILE A 233 -8.84 -13.01 0.04
N VAL A 234 -8.43 -11.89 0.61
CA VAL A 234 -7.51 -11.87 1.75
C VAL A 234 -8.34 -11.95 3.04
N ASN A 235 -8.10 -12.97 3.84
CA ASN A 235 -8.74 -13.19 5.13
C ASN A 235 -7.67 -13.34 6.21
N TYR A 236 -7.16 -12.19 6.66
CA TYR A 236 -6.11 -12.06 7.67
C TYR A 236 -6.70 -11.72 9.04
N ASP A 237 -5.92 -11.95 10.09
CA ASP A 237 -6.37 -11.77 11.46
C ASP A 237 -6.47 -10.27 11.80
N PRO A 238 -7.58 -9.82 12.39
CA PRO A 238 -7.82 -8.41 12.71
C PRO A 238 -7.01 -7.87 13.91
N ASP A 239 -6.16 -8.69 14.54
CA ASP A 239 -5.44 -8.40 15.80
C ASP A 239 -3.91 -8.42 15.71
N THR A 240 -3.33 -8.67 14.54
CA THR A 240 -1.87 -8.73 14.47
C THR A 240 -1.24 -7.35 14.62
N ALA A 241 0.03 -7.32 15.04
CA ALA A 241 0.99 -6.21 14.86
C ALA A 241 1.22 -5.88 13.36
N GLY A 242 0.22 -6.12 12.53
CA GLY A 242 0.23 -6.44 11.13
C GLY A 242 -0.96 -5.86 10.38
N GLN A 243 -1.70 -4.88 10.90
CA GLN A 243 -2.48 -4.00 10.00
C GLN A 243 -1.57 -3.42 8.91
N ALA A 244 -0.39 -2.90 9.30
CA ALA A 244 0.62 -2.44 8.35
C ALA A 244 1.16 -3.58 7.46
N ALA A 245 1.31 -4.80 7.97
CA ALA A 245 1.79 -5.95 7.18
C ALA A 245 0.72 -6.46 6.18
N THR A 246 -0.54 -6.44 6.59
CA THR A 246 -1.74 -6.73 5.80
C THR A 246 -1.88 -5.69 4.70
N GLU A 247 -1.84 -4.40 5.04
CA GLU A 247 -1.87 -3.30 4.08
C GLU A 247 -0.71 -3.38 3.07
N ARG A 248 0.51 -3.69 3.52
CA ARG A 248 1.65 -3.95 2.62
C ARG A 248 1.36 -5.10 1.66
N SER A 249 0.78 -6.20 2.16
CA SER A 249 0.44 -7.38 1.35
C SER A 249 -0.64 -7.05 0.32
N LEU A 250 -1.71 -6.34 0.73
CA LEU A 250 -2.80 -5.91 -0.14
C LEU A 250 -2.31 -4.94 -1.22
N THR A 251 -1.44 -4.00 -0.85
CA THR A 251 -0.84 -3.04 -1.79
C THR A 251 0.05 -3.75 -2.80
N ALA A 252 0.90 -4.69 -2.36
CA ALA A 252 1.76 -5.47 -3.25
C ALA A 252 0.95 -6.33 -4.24
N LEU A 253 -0.23 -6.83 -3.83
CA LEU A 253 -1.15 -7.51 -4.73
C LEU A 253 -1.70 -6.56 -5.81
N LEU A 254 -2.14 -5.35 -5.43
CA LEU A 254 -2.61 -4.34 -6.39
C LEU A 254 -1.53 -3.95 -7.40
N GLU A 255 -0.28 -3.78 -6.96
CA GLU A 255 0.87 -3.46 -7.83
C GLU A 255 1.09 -4.52 -8.91
N GLN A 256 0.73 -5.77 -8.61
CA GLN A 256 0.85 -6.91 -9.52
C GLN A 256 -0.46 -7.20 -10.28
N ASP A 257 -1.37 -6.22 -10.34
CA ASP A 257 -2.63 -6.27 -11.10
C ASP A 257 -3.59 -7.38 -10.64
N PHE A 258 -3.64 -7.64 -9.32
CA PHE A 258 -4.64 -8.53 -8.74
C PHE A 258 -5.97 -7.80 -8.47
N GLU A 259 -7.09 -8.49 -8.71
CA GLU A 259 -8.38 -8.13 -8.13
C GLU A 259 -8.40 -8.60 -6.68
N VAL A 260 -8.39 -7.65 -5.75
CA VAL A 260 -8.28 -7.92 -4.31
C VAL A 260 -9.62 -7.66 -3.64
N ARG A 261 -10.10 -8.63 -2.87
CA ARG A 261 -11.21 -8.51 -1.91
C ARG A 261 -10.70 -8.76 -0.51
N VAL A 262 -11.31 -8.11 0.48
CA VAL A 262 -10.90 -8.24 1.89
C VAL A 262 -12.05 -8.83 2.68
N LEU A 263 -11.81 -10.00 3.27
CA LEU A 263 -12.73 -10.67 4.17
C LEU A 263 -12.33 -10.39 5.62
N ALA A 264 -13.09 -9.52 6.28
CA ALA A 264 -13.04 -9.34 7.72
C ALA A 264 -14.15 -10.20 8.36
N LEU A 265 -13.77 -11.20 9.15
CA LEU A 265 -14.74 -12.08 9.79
C LEU A 265 -15.42 -11.38 10.98
N PRO A 266 -16.74 -11.55 11.15
CA PRO A 266 -17.44 -11.10 12.35
C PRO A 266 -16.86 -11.76 13.62
N PRO A 267 -16.80 -11.04 14.75
CA PRO A 267 -16.31 -11.60 16.01
C PRO A 267 -17.22 -12.74 16.52
N ILE A 268 -16.64 -13.65 17.31
CA ILE A 268 -17.34 -14.71 18.02
C ILE A 268 -17.36 -14.36 19.51
N GLY A 269 -18.51 -13.90 20.00
CA GLY A 269 -18.61 -13.29 21.32
C GLY A 269 -17.67 -12.09 21.41
N ASP A 270 -16.86 -12.03 22.47
CA ASP A 270 -15.86 -10.97 22.68
C ASP A 270 -14.53 -11.22 21.95
N LYS A 271 -14.39 -12.37 21.26
CA LYS A 271 -13.15 -12.75 20.58
C LYS A 271 -13.22 -12.37 19.11
N LYS A 272 -12.16 -11.75 18.61
CA LYS A 272 -11.97 -11.64 17.16
C LYS A 272 -11.82 -13.03 16.55
N ALA A 273 -12.36 -13.20 15.35
CA ALA A 273 -12.42 -14.49 14.69
C ALA A 273 -11.33 -14.63 13.63
N ASP A 274 -10.48 -15.65 13.78
CA ASP A 274 -9.65 -16.20 12.70
C ASP A 274 -10.49 -17.21 11.89
N PRO A 275 -10.05 -17.63 10.68
CA PRO A 275 -10.79 -18.59 9.87
C PRO A 275 -11.06 -19.91 10.61
N ASP A 276 -10.08 -20.40 11.38
CA ASP A 276 -10.21 -21.64 12.16
C ASP A 276 -11.31 -21.54 13.24
N LEU A 277 -11.30 -20.50 14.07
CA LEU A 277 -12.31 -20.23 15.08
C LEU A 277 -13.69 -20.01 14.44
N TYR A 278 -13.77 -19.18 13.39
CA TYR A 278 -15.05 -18.88 12.75
C TYR A 278 -15.70 -20.14 12.17
N ILE A 279 -14.94 -20.98 11.47
CA ILE A 279 -15.46 -22.22 10.87
C ILE A 279 -15.91 -23.20 11.96
N ARG A 280 -15.19 -23.32 13.08
CA ARG A 280 -15.62 -24.19 14.17
C ARG A 280 -16.91 -23.73 14.84
N GLU A 281 -17.07 -22.43 15.03
CA GLU A 281 -18.17 -21.87 15.83
C GLU A 281 -19.42 -21.58 14.98
N ARG A 282 -19.26 -21.25 13.69
CA ARG A 282 -20.37 -20.87 12.78
C ARG A 282 -20.60 -21.86 11.65
N GLY A 283 -19.66 -22.78 11.40
CA GLY A 283 -19.74 -23.78 10.35
C GLY A 283 -19.22 -23.32 8.98
N ALA A 284 -19.03 -24.31 8.10
CA ALA A 284 -18.49 -24.11 6.75
C ALA A 284 -19.39 -23.22 5.86
N ASP A 285 -20.70 -23.42 5.91
CA ASP A 285 -21.66 -22.66 5.09
C ASP A 285 -21.66 -21.17 5.43
N ALA A 286 -21.55 -20.84 6.72
CA ALA A 286 -21.45 -19.45 7.17
C ALA A 286 -20.16 -18.81 6.66
N TYR A 287 -19.03 -19.52 6.73
CA TYR A 287 -17.75 -19.03 6.20
C TYR A 287 -17.81 -18.83 4.68
N LEU A 288 -18.38 -19.79 3.93
CA LEU A 288 -18.54 -19.68 2.49
C LEU A 288 -19.42 -18.47 2.10
N LYS A 289 -20.46 -18.17 2.87
CA LYS A 289 -21.27 -16.96 2.70
C LYS A 289 -20.41 -15.71 2.85
N GLN A 290 -19.60 -15.63 3.90
CA GLN A 290 -18.68 -14.50 4.10
C GLN A 290 -17.67 -14.34 2.96
N VAL A 291 -17.12 -15.45 2.45
CA VAL A 291 -16.21 -15.43 1.28
C VAL A 291 -16.89 -14.86 0.03
N LYS A 292 -18.16 -15.21 -0.21
CA LYS A 292 -18.92 -14.69 -1.37
C LYS A 292 -19.25 -13.21 -1.23
N GLU A 293 -19.56 -12.76 -0.01
CA GLU A 293 -19.94 -11.39 0.32
C GLU A 293 -18.74 -10.47 0.58
N ALA A 294 -17.51 -11.01 0.51
CA ALA A 294 -16.29 -10.26 0.77
C ALA A 294 -16.20 -9.01 -0.14
N PRO A 295 -16.13 -7.80 0.42
CA PRO A 295 -16.12 -6.57 -0.36
C PRO A 295 -14.82 -6.42 -1.15
N PRO A 296 -14.88 -5.76 -2.32
CA PRO A 296 -13.70 -5.24 -3.00
C PRO A 296 -12.81 -4.41 -2.07
N TYR A 297 -11.49 -4.50 -2.25
CA TYR A 297 -10.54 -3.80 -1.39
C TYR A 297 -10.74 -2.27 -1.41
N VAL A 298 -11.16 -1.70 -2.54
CA VAL A 298 -11.52 -0.27 -2.63
C VAL A 298 -12.64 0.11 -1.66
N ASP A 299 -13.67 -0.72 -1.54
CA ASP A 299 -14.82 -0.43 -0.67
C ASP A 299 -14.42 -0.57 0.81
N TYR A 300 -13.53 -1.52 1.12
CA TYR A 300 -12.91 -1.63 2.44
C TYR A 300 -12.10 -0.38 2.81
N LEU A 301 -11.28 0.14 1.88
CA LEU A 301 -10.50 1.36 2.10
C LEU A 301 -11.40 2.60 2.25
N ILE A 302 -12.43 2.73 1.42
CA ILE A 302 -13.41 3.81 1.51
C ILE A 302 -14.11 3.76 2.87
N THR A 303 -14.52 2.59 3.35
CA THR A 303 -15.15 2.43 4.67
C THR A 303 -14.27 2.97 5.80
N ARG A 304 -12.94 2.73 5.72
CA ARG A 304 -11.98 3.31 6.67
C ARG A 304 -11.84 4.83 6.51
N ALA A 305 -11.79 5.32 5.28
CA ALA A 305 -11.74 6.75 5.00
C ALA A 305 -12.98 7.50 5.54
N ARG A 306 -14.15 6.84 5.56
CA ARG A 306 -15.41 7.36 6.12
C ARG A 306 -15.42 7.47 7.64
N GLN A 307 -14.46 6.87 8.35
CA GLN A 307 -14.29 7.09 9.79
C GLN A 307 -13.69 8.46 10.11
N MET A 308 -13.19 9.17 9.10
CA MET A 308 -12.75 10.56 9.23
C MET A 308 -13.96 11.51 9.16
N ASP A 309 -13.81 12.72 9.70
CA ASP A 309 -14.83 13.76 9.53
C ASP A 309 -15.00 14.10 8.04
N LEU A 310 -16.17 13.84 7.47
CA LEU A 310 -16.50 14.17 6.08
C LEU A 310 -17.37 15.43 5.95
N THR A 311 -17.67 16.09 7.06
CA THR A 311 -18.50 17.31 7.09
C THR A 311 -17.69 18.56 6.74
N SER A 312 -16.39 18.55 7.06
CA SER A 312 -15.45 19.63 6.74
C SER A 312 -14.68 19.37 5.44
N GLY A 313 -14.29 20.45 4.74
CA GLY A 313 -13.42 20.37 3.56
C GLY A 313 -12.05 19.75 3.89
N GLU A 314 -11.48 20.09 5.05
CA GLU A 314 -10.22 19.51 5.53
C GLU A 314 -10.34 18.00 5.79
N GLY A 315 -11.44 17.56 6.39
CA GLY A 315 -11.65 16.15 6.67
C GLY A 315 -11.89 15.31 5.40
N LYS A 316 -12.62 15.86 4.43
CA LYS A 316 -12.71 15.31 3.06
C LYS A 316 -11.32 15.21 2.40
N LEU A 317 -10.47 16.23 2.55
CA LEU A 317 -9.10 16.20 2.03
C LEU A 317 -8.25 15.10 2.70
N ARG A 318 -8.34 14.95 4.03
CA ARG A 318 -7.66 13.86 4.75
C ARG A 318 -8.10 12.48 4.24
N ALA A 319 -9.39 12.28 4.01
CA ALA A 319 -9.93 11.03 3.48
C ALA A 319 -9.37 10.72 2.07
N VAL A 320 -9.32 11.70 1.17
CA VAL A 320 -8.74 11.53 -0.17
C VAL A 320 -7.24 11.24 -0.09
N ASN A 321 -6.49 11.95 0.76
CA ASN A 321 -5.06 11.75 0.94
C ASN A 321 -4.72 10.37 1.54
N PHE A 322 -5.59 9.82 2.38
CA PHE A 322 -5.45 8.45 2.86
C PHE A 322 -5.61 7.42 1.73
N LEU A 323 -6.52 7.64 0.78
CA LEU A 323 -6.81 6.70 -0.31
C LEU A 323 -5.81 6.79 -1.47
N LEU A 324 -5.19 7.96 -1.65
CA LEU A 324 -4.31 8.27 -2.76
C LEU A 324 -3.17 7.26 -2.98
N PRO A 325 -2.40 6.85 -1.95
CA PRO A 325 -1.26 5.97 -2.15
C PRO A 325 -1.68 4.63 -2.74
N TYR A 326 -2.88 4.13 -2.41
CA TYR A 326 -3.40 2.87 -2.94
C TYR A 326 -3.79 2.99 -4.42
N VAL A 327 -4.47 4.09 -4.80
CA VAL A 327 -4.85 4.34 -6.20
C VAL A 327 -3.62 4.45 -7.09
N GLN A 328 -2.54 5.08 -6.61
CA GLN A 328 -1.29 5.24 -7.38
C GLN A 328 -0.60 3.92 -7.70
N LYS A 329 -0.78 2.89 -6.86
CA LYS A 329 -0.17 1.58 -7.04
C LYS A 329 -0.87 0.73 -8.09
N ILE A 330 -2.07 1.12 -8.53
CA ILE A 330 -2.82 0.40 -9.56
C ILE A 330 -2.24 0.71 -10.95
N PRO A 331 -1.66 -0.28 -11.65
CA PRO A 331 -1.05 -0.04 -12.96
C PRO A 331 -2.10 0.34 -14.01
N ASN A 332 -3.24 -0.36 -13.99
CA ASN A 332 -4.31 -0.22 -14.97
C ASN A 332 -5.03 1.14 -14.86
N ARG A 333 -5.00 1.94 -15.95
CA ARG A 333 -5.62 3.27 -16.01
C ARG A 333 -7.14 3.23 -15.89
N ILE A 334 -7.78 2.21 -16.45
CA ILE A 334 -9.24 2.04 -16.38
C ILE A 334 -9.63 1.71 -14.94
N LEU A 335 -8.92 0.79 -14.29
CA LEU A 335 -9.20 0.44 -12.90
C LEU A 335 -8.98 1.63 -11.95
N ARG A 336 -7.94 2.44 -12.17
CA ARG A 336 -7.76 3.71 -11.45
C ARG A 336 -8.92 4.68 -11.62
N SER A 337 -9.41 4.80 -12.86
CA SER A 337 -10.57 5.63 -13.21
C SER A 337 -11.84 5.14 -12.50
N GLU A 338 -12.05 3.82 -12.43
CA GLU A 338 -13.18 3.24 -11.71
C GLU A 338 -13.08 3.50 -10.19
N TRP A 339 -11.91 3.30 -9.59
CA TRP A 339 -11.68 3.59 -8.17
C TRP A 339 -11.93 5.07 -7.86
N ALA A 340 -11.45 5.99 -8.71
CA ALA A 340 -11.73 7.42 -8.57
C ALA A 340 -13.24 7.73 -8.53
N THR A 341 -14.01 7.06 -9.39
CA THR A 341 -15.48 7.19 -9.45
C THR A 341 -16.12 6.72 -8.15
N ARG A 342 -15.76 5.53 -7.68
CA ARG A 342 -16.30 4.95 -6.43
C ARG A 342 -15.97 5.81 -5.21
N ILE A 343 -14.73 6.30 -5.14
CA ILE A 343 -14.27 7.20 -4.06
C ILE A 343 -15.10 8.49 -4.06
N ALA A 344 -15.29 9.13 -5.22
CA ALA A 344 -16.08 10.36 -5.32
C ALA A 344 -17.53 10.15 -4.88
N GLN A 345 -18.16 9.08 -5.34
CA GLN A 345 -19.55 8.75 -5.00
C GLN A 345 -19.74 8.49 -3.51
N GLN A 346 -18.89 7.65 -2.91
CA GLN A 346 -19.05 7.25 -1.51
C GLN A 346 -18.58 8.29 -0.49
N LEU A 347 -17.69 9.21 -0.88
CA LEU A 347 -17.26 10.33 -0.03
C LEU A 347 -18.06 11.62 -0.30
N HIS A 348 -19.05 11.59 -1.20
CA HIS A 348 -19.85 12.75 -1.61
C HIS A 348 -18.97 13.93 -2.04
N LEU A 349 -18.08 13.66 -3.01
CA LEU A 349 -17.16 14.60 -3.62
C LEU A 349 -17.45 14.73 -5.12
N ASP A 350 -17.12 15.88 -5.71
CA ASP A 350 -17.21 16.06 -7.15
C ASP A 350 -16.22 15.14 -7.88
N GLU A 351 -16.76 14.25 -8.70
CA GLU A 351 -15.98 13.25 -9.45
C GLU A 351 -14.87 13.87 -10.33
N PRO A 352 -15.11 14.97 -11.08
CA PRO A 352 -14.05 15.61 -11.85
C PRO A 352 -12.87 16.08 -10.98
N VAL A 353 -13.15 16.55 -9.76
CA VAL A 353 -12.14 17.03 -8.81
C VAL A 353 -11.29 15.87 -8.29
N VAL A 354 -11.94 14.77 -7.88
CA VAL A 354 -11.24 13.57 -7.41
C VAL A 354 -10.40 12.94 -8.53
N ARG A 355 -10.95 12.84 -9.75
CA ARG A 355 -10.21 12.33 -10.92
C ARG A 355 -8.98 13.17 -11.22
N ALA A 356 -9.11 14.50 -11.24
CA ALA A 356 -8.00 15.40 -11.48
C ALA A 356 -6.90 15.27 -10.41
N ALA A 357 -7.29 15.21 -9.13
CA ALA A 357 -6.38 15.03 -8.00
C ALA A 357 -5.62 13.70 -8.09
N LEU A 358 -6.32 12.59 -8.32
CA LEU A 358 -5.73 11.25 -8.44
C LEU A 358 -4.83 11.13 -9.69
N SER A 359 -5.24 11.73 -10.82
CA SER A 359 -4.47 11.74 -12.07
C SER A 359 -3.17 12.56 -11.94
N LYS A 360 -3.25 13.78 -11.38
CA LYS A 360 -2.07 14.65 -11.17
C LYS A 360 -1.05 13.98 -10.26
N ALA A 361 -1.52 13.42 -9.14
CA ALA A 361 -0.65 12.75 -8.19
C ALA A 361 0.01 11.47 -8.76
N ALA A 362 -0.72 10.71 -9.58
CA ALA A 362 -0.17 9.54 -10.26
C ALA A 362 0.88 9.90 -11.33
N SER A 363 0.70 11.03 -12.03
CA SER A 363 1.69 11.53 -13.01
C SER A 363 2.95 12.09 -12.33
N GLU A 364 2.80 12.71 -11.17
CA GLU A 364 3.90 13.37 -10.44
C GLU A 364 4.63 12.44 -9.45
N ARG A 365 4.19 11.17 -9.30
CA ARG A 365 4.67 10.20 -8.28
C ARG A 365 4.76 10.79 -6.86
N ARG A 366 3.83 11.69 -6.50
CA ARG A 366 3.82 12.34 -5.19
C ARG A 366 3.03 11.49 -4.20
N SER A 367 3.60 11.17 -3.04
CA SER A 367 2.97 10.38 -1.98
C SER A 367 1.80 11.08 -1.26
N GLU A 368 1.59 12.38 -1.53
CA GLU A 368 0.47 13.17 -1.02
C GLU A 368 -0.13 14.00 -2.15
N VAL A 369 -1.46 14.10 -2.20
CA VAL A 369 -2.11 15.25 -2.81
C VAL A 369 -1.96 16.33 -1.75
N ARG A 370 -0.84 17.04 -1.82
CA ARG A 370 -0.98 18.47 -1.57
C ARG A 370 -2.05 18.87 -2.56
N LEU A 371 -3.19 19.34 -2.06
CA LEU A 371 -3.81 20.44 -2.76
C LEU A 371 -2.66 21.44 -2.83
N GLN A 372 -1.93 21.44 -3.94
CA GLN A 372 -1.33 22.67 -4.35
C GLN A 372 -2.54 23.61 -4.34
N PRO A 373 -2.48 24.75 -3.64
CA PRO A 373 -3.46 25.81 -3.77
C PRO A 373 -3.35 26.38 -5.20
N GLU A 374 -3.58 25.52 -6.18
CA GLU A 374 -3.64 25.76 -7.61
C GLU A 374 -5.08 25.62 -8.10
N LEU A 375 -5.99 25.10 -7.26
CA LEU A 375 -7.42 25.40 -7.37
C LEU A 375 -7.94 26.38 -6.30
N VAL A 376 -7.06 26.89 -5.44
CA VAL A 376 -7.20 28.23 -4.85
C VAL A 376 -5.92 28.98 -5.16
N ARG A 377 -5.62 29.20 -6.45
CA ARG A 377 -4.84 30.40 -6.71
C ARG A 377 -5.75 31.57 -6.40
N HIS A 378 -5.18 32.57 -5.76
CA HIS A 378 -5.78 33.85 -5.42
C HIS A 378 -6.37 33.99 -4.02
N SER A 379 -5.55 33.72 -2.99
CA SER A 379 -5.75 34.37 -1.69
C SER A 379 -5.02 35.72 -1.71
N ALA A 380 -5.77 36.82 -1.60
CA ALA A 380 -5.20 38.14 -1.35
C ALA A 380 -4.20 38.07 -0.19
N LYS A 381 -3.01 38.67 -0.34
CA LYS A 381 -1.98 38.65 0.71
C LYS A 381 -2.46 39.43 1.95
N PRO A 382 -1.92 39.18 3.16
CA PRO A 382 -2.39 39.84 4.39
C PRO A 382 -2.46 41.37 4.31
N ALA A 383 -1.43 42.03 3.76
CA ALA A 383 -1.43 43.48 3.54
C ALA A 383 -2.53 43.95 2.57
N GLU A 384 -2.83 43.16 1.54
CA GLU A 384 -3.89 43.47 0.57
C GLU A 384 -5.28 43.34 1.22
N ARG A 385 -5.51 42.27 1.99
CA ARG A 385 -6.76 42.06 2.73
C ARG A 385 -7.01 43.19 3.74
N ARG A 386 -5.97 43.57 4.49
CA ARG A 386 -6.09 44.62 5.51
C ARG A 386 -6.41 45.98 4.88
N LEU A 387 -5.75 46.34 3.77
CA LEU A 387 -6.03 47.59 3.06
C LEU A 387 -7.43 47.61 2.40
N ILE A 388 -7.88 46.48 1.83
CA ILE A 388 -9.24 46.32 1.28
C ILE A 388 -10.29 46.57 2.38
N ARG A 389 -10.05 46.02 3.57
CA ARG A 389 -10.91 46.21 4.73
C ARG A 389 -10.90 47.66 5.23
N MET A 390 -9.72 48.28 5.34
CA MET A 390 -9.61 49.69 5.73
C MET A 390 -10.34 50.61 4.74
N LEU A 391 -10.25 50.32 3.43
CA LEU A 391 -11.03 51.05 2.43
C LEU A 391 -12.55 50.87 2.60
N ALA A 392 -13.00 49.78 3.22
CA ALA A 392 -14.42 49.54 3.48
C ALA A 392 -14.92 50.08 4.82
N GLU A 393 -14.10 50.05 5.88
CA GLU A 393 -14.53 50.34 7.26
C GLU A 393 -14.02 51.68 7.80
N ALA A 394 -12.85 52.17 7.34
CA ALA A 394 -12.15 53.29 7.97
C ALA A 394 -12.65 54.66 7.50
N GLU A 395 -13.87 55.04 7.87
CA GLU A 395 -14.49 56.31 7.43
C GLU A 395 -13.60 57.55 7.65
N GLY A 396 -12.81 57.57 8.73
CA GLY A 396 -11.93 58.69 9.07
C GLY A 396 -10.75 58.93 8.13
N PHE A 397 -10.23 57.90 7.46
CA PHE A 397 -9.06 58.02 6.56
C PHE A 397 -9.18 57.25 5.24
N ARG A 398 -10.35 56.68 4.93
CA ARG A 398 -10.65 55.95 3.68
C ARG A 398 -10.24 56.74 2.44
N ARG A 399 -10.59 58.03 2.39
CA ARG A 399 -10.30 58.90 1.25
C ARG A 399 -8.80 59.13 1.08
N GLU A 400 -8.09 59.36 2.18
CA GLU A 400 -6.63 59.54 2.19
C GLU A 400 -5.92 58.26 1.71
N LEU A 401 -6.34 57.11 2.22
CA LEU A 401 -5.82 55.81 1.79
C LEU A 401 -6.08 55.54 0.30
N ALA A 402 -7.28 55.83 -0.19
CA ALA A 402 -7.64 55.65 -1.59
C ALA A 402 -6.81 56.55 -2.51
N GLN A 403 -6.60 57.81 -2.13
CA GLN A 403 -5.74 58.75 -2.87
C GLN A 403 -4.30 58.29 -2.89
N HIS A 404 -3.77 57.79 -1.77
CA HIS A 404 -2.42 57.25 -1.71
C HIS A 404 -2.27 56.04 -2.64
N LEU A 405 -3.18 55.07 -2.60
CA LEU A 405 -3.16 53.89 -3.47
C LEU A 405 -3.33 54.22 -4.96
N GLN A 406 -4.10 55.26 -5.28
CA GLN A 406 -4.26 55.74 -6.66
C GLN A 406 -2.99 56.43 -7.16
N ALA A 407 -2.39 57.32 -6.38
CA ALA A 407 -1.20 58.08 -6.76
C ALA A 407 0.05 57.19 -6.87
N SER A 408 0.19 56.24 -5.93
CA SER A 408 1.33 55.31 -5.88
C SER A 408 1.17 54.11 -6.81
N GLN A 409 -0.05 53.85 -7.31
CA GLN A 409 -0.37 52.71 -8.18
C GLN A 409 0.02 51.33 -7.62
N LEU A 410 0.20 51.21 -6.30
CA LEU A 410 0.64 49.97 -5.64
C LEU A 410 -0.31 48.78 -5.84
N HIS A 411 -1.55 49.07 -6.23
CA HIS A 411 -2.59 48.07 -6.47
C HIS A 411 -2.52 47.42 -7.87
N LEU A 412 -1.77 48.01 -8.81
CA LEU A 412 -1.66 47.49 -10.18
C LEU A 412 -0.81 46.21 -10.22
N GLY A 413 -1.26 45.22 -10.98
CA GLY A 413 -0.64 43.90 -11.06
C GLY A 413 -0.81 43.05 -9.80
N LEU A 414 -1.66 43.48 -8.84
CA LEU A 414 -2.12 42.62 -7.76
C LEU A 414 -3.29 41.75 -8.24
N GLU A 415 -3.49 40.61 -7.60
CA GLU A 415 -4.62 39.74 -7.90
C GLU A 415 -5.95 40.39 -7.47
N THR A 416 -5.86 41.34 -6.54
CA THR A 416 -6.96 42.16 -6.03
C THR A 416 -7.10 43.51 -6.72
N GLU A 417 -6.39 43.76 -7.84
CA GLU A 417 -6.35 45.06 -8.54
C GLU A 417 -7.75 45.65 -8.78
N LYS A 418 -8.68 44.83 -9.29
CA LYS A 418 -10.05 45.30 -9.59
C LYS A 418 -10.89 45.58 -8.33
N ILE A 419 -10.64 44.83 -7.25
CA ILE A 419 -11.28 45.10 -5.95
C ILE A 419 -10.79 46.46 -5.44
N PHE A 420 -9.47 46.69 -5.48
CA PHE A 420 -8.89 48.00 -5.16
C PHE A 420 -9.42 49.11 -6.07
N ALA A 421 -9.51 48.91 -7.38
CA ALA A 421 -10.01 49.91 -8.31
C ALA A 421 -11.46 50.32 -8.01
N ALA A 422 -12.33 49.34 -7.71
CA ALA A 422 -13.71 49.60 -7.33
C ALA A 422 -13.81 50.35 -5.99
N LEU A 423 -13.00 49.98 -4.99
CA LEU A 423 -12.96 50.62 -3.68
C LEU A 423 -12.37 52.04 -3.73
N ILE A 424 -11.30 52.25 -4.49
CA ILE A 424 -10.68 53.56 -4.73
C ILE A 424 -11.70 54.48 -5.42
N GLY A 425 -12.36 53.99 -6.48
CA GLY A 425 -13.38 54.75 -7.19
C GLY A 425 -14.54 55.16 -6.28
N ALA A 426 -15.06 54.23 -5.47
CA ALA A 426 -16.11 54.51 -4.50
C ALA A 426 -15.65 55.53 -3.43
N SER A 427 -14.44 55.36 -2.89
CA SER A 427 -13.88 56.21 -1.83
C SER A 427 -13.61 57.65 -2.27
N ILE A 428 -13.32 57.86 -3.55
CA ILE A 428 -13.02 59.20 -4.09
C ILE A 428 -14.31 59.93 -4.51
N SER A 429 -15.32 59.18 -4.98
CA SER A 429 -16.59 59.72 -5.50
C SER A 429 -17.39 60.57 -4.50
N GLY A 430 -17.12 60.46 -3.19
CA GLY A 430 -17.74 61.28 -2.15
C GLY A 430 -19.12 60.79 -1.69
N GLU A 431 -19.64 59.72 -2.28
CA GLU A 431 -20.87 59.04 -1.87
C GLU A 431 -20.67 58.21 -0.59
N PRO A 432 -21.73 57.95 0.20
CA PRO A 432 -21.69 57.03 1.33
C PRO A 432 -21.24 55.64 0.87
N PHE A 433 -20.28 55.06 1.60
CA PHE A 433 -19.74 53.76 1.22
C PHE A 433 -20.72 52.64 1.61
N HIS A 434 -21.31 51.99 0.62
CA HIS A 434 -22.11 50.78 0.82
C HIS A 434 -21.45 49.57 0.17
N ALA A 435 -21.02 48.61 0.98
CA ALA A 435 -20.33 47.40 0.52
C ALA A 435 -21.15 46.59 -0.51
N SER A 436 -22.48 46.56 -0.37
CA SER A 436 -23.40 45.94 -1.33
C SER A 436 -23.35 46.57 -2.72
N GLU A 437 -23.29 47.89 -2.79
CA GLU A 437 -23.27 48.65 -4.05
C GLU A 437 -21.90 48.57 -4.74
N VAL A 438 -20.83 48.60 -3.95
CA VAL A 438 -19.46 48.44 -4.48
C VAL A 438 -19.24 47.00 -4.96
N GLY A 439 -19.73 46.01 -4.21
CA GLY A 439 -19.69 44.61 -4.60
C GLY A 439 -20.51 44.30 -5.86
N ALA A 440 -21.59 45.05 -6.14
CA ALA A 440 -22.40 44.88 -7.36
C ALA A 440 -21.67 45.26 -8.65
N LYS A 441 -20.59 46.05 -8.57
CA LYS A 441 -19.75 46.45 -9.70
C LYS A 441 -18.61 45.45 -10.01
N MET A 442 -18.48 44.42 -9.19
CA MET A 442 -17.45 43.38 -9.30
C MET A 442 -18.03 42.11 -9.93
N ASP A 443 -17.17 41.28 -10.53
CA ASP A 443 -17.63 39.95 -10.97
C ASP A 443 -17.93 39.03 -9.77
N ASP A 444 -18.58 37.89 -10.02
CA ASP A 444 -18.99 36.95 -8.96
C ASP A 444 -17.84 36.47 -8.08
N ARG A 445 -16.62 36.44 -8.63
CA ARG A 445 -15.43 35.93 -7.95
C ARG A 445 -14.81 37.01 -7.07
N GLU A 446 -14.63 38.21 -7.61
CA GLU A 446 -14.15 39.39 -6.91
C GLU A 446 -15.09 39.78 -5.77
N ARG A 447 -16.40 39.73 -6.04
CA ARG A 447 -17.45 40.00 -5.05
C ARG A 447 -17.39 39.05 -3.86
N ARG A 448 -17.19 37.73 -4.11
CA ARG A 448 -17.04 36.74 -3.03
C ARG A 448 -15.81 37.02 -2.17
N LEU A 449 -14.65 37.25 -2.81
CA LEU A 449 -13.40 37.56 -2.09
C LEU A 449 -13.51 38.85 -1.29
N PHE A 450 -14.16 39.87 -1.84
CA PHE A 450 -14.41 41.14 -1.15
C PHE A 450 -15.25 40.93 0.12
N PHE A 451 -16.41 40.25 0.03
CA PHE A 451 -17.23 39.99 1.21
C PHE A 451 -16.57 39.06 2.22
N GLU A 452 -15.81 38.05 1.76
CA GLU A 452 -15.00 37.20 2.63
C GLU A 452 -14.06 38.04 3.50
N ILE A 453 -13.34 39.00 2.90
CA ILE A 453 -12.42 39.90 3.62
C ILE A 453 -13.16 40.78 4.65
N LEU A 454 -14.38 41.23 4.34
CA LEU A 454 -15.17 42.06 5.27
C LEU A 454 -15.69 41.29 6.48
N PHE A 455 -15.95 39.99 6.34
CA PHE A 455 -16.48 39.16 7.44
C PHE A 455 -15.39 38.63 8.38
N GLU A 456 -14.11 38.88 8.11
CA GLU A 456 -13.03 38.50 9.03
C GLU A 456 -13.10 39.31 10.33
N GLU A 457 -12.61 38.77 11.44
CA GLU A 457 -12.38 39.57 12.65
C GLU A 457 -11.10 40.40 12.49
N ALA A 458 -11.16 41.71 12.74
CA ALA A 458 -9.95 42.51 12.89
C ALA A 458 -10.17 43.68 13.84
N GLN A 459 -9.05 44.25 14.27
CA GLN A 459 -9.00 45.42 15.10
C GLN A 459 -9.47 46.66 14.33
N GLU A 460 -9.91 47.69 15.06
CA GLU A 460 -10.27 48.97 14.49
C GLU A 460 -9.14 49.50 13.59
N PRO A 461 -9.48 50.08 12.43
CA PRO A 461 -8.48 50.50 11.46
C PRO A 461 -7.69 51.71 11.99
N ALA A 462 -6.36 51.59 11.98
CA ALA A 462 -5.44 52.68 12.35
C ALA A 462 -4.56 53.08 11.15
N TRP A 463 -4.26 54.39 11.04
CA TRP A 463 -3.46 54.91 9.92
C TRP A 463 -2.02 54.37 9.90
N GLU A 464 -1.39 54.21 11.07
CA GLU A 464 -0.03 53.65 11.20
C GLU A 464 0.06 52.23 10.60
N GLU A 465 -0.99 51.44 10.79
CA GLU A 465 -1.09 50.10 10.22
C GLU A 465 -1.31 50.14 8.69
N ALA A 466 -2.11 51.11 8.22
CA ALA A 466 -2.29 51.34 6.79
C ALA A 466 -0.95 51.69 6.11
N GLN A 467 -0.14 52.54 6.75
CA GLN A 467 1.21 52.87 6.28
C GLN A 467 2.11 51.63 6.20
N SER A 468 2.14 50.80 7.25
CA SER A 468 2.91 49.55 7.24
C SER A 468 2.49 48.59 6.10
N CYS A 469 1.19 48.50 5.82
CA CYS A 469 0.68 47.71 4.71
C CYS A 469 1.06 48.31 3.35
N LEU A 470 1.02 49.64 3.20
CA LEU A 470 1.44 50.36 2.00
C LEU A 470 2.94 50.16 1.72
N ASP A 471 3.79 50.28 2.74
CA ASP A 471 5.23 50.03 2.64
C ASP A 471 5.52 48.59 2.21
N THR A 472 4.75 47.64 2.74
CA THR A 472 4.83 46.23 2.34
C THR A 472 4.48 46.03 0.86
N LEU A 473 3.47 46.74 0.34
CA LEU A 473 3.12 46.70 -1.09
C LEU A 473 4.18 47.40 -1.96
N ALA A 474 4.68 48.55 -1.54
CA ALA A 474 5.73 49.30 -2.23
C ALA A 474 7.01 48.47 -2.38
N ARG A 475 7.44 47.81 -1.30
CA ARG A 475 8.58 46.90 -1.32
C ARG A 475 8.37 45.75 -2.30
N LYS A 476 7.19 45.12 -2.30
CA LYS A 476 6.85 44.03 -3.22
C LYS A 476 6.79 44.47 -4.67
N GLN A 477 6.33 45.68 -4.96
CA GLN A 477 6.36 46.23 -6.31
C GLN A 477 7.80 46.38 -6.80
N ILE A 478 8.70 46.93 -5.96
CA ILE A 478 10.13 47.04 -6.28
C ILE A 478 10.75 45.66 -6.52
N GLU A 479 10.43 44.65 -5.69
CA GLU A 479 10.91 43.27 -5.86
C GLU A 479 10.41 42.63 -7.17
N ARG A 480 9.16 42.89 -7.57
CA ARG A 480 8.60 42.43 -8.85
C ARG A 480 9.29 43.09 -10.03
N GLU A 481 9.42 44.42 -10.02
CA GLU A 481 10.15 45.17 -11.04
C GLU A 481 11.60 44.67 -11.18
N LEU A 482 12.26 44.38 -10.05
CA LEU A 482 13.62 43.84 -10.05
C LEU A 482 13.68 42.44 -10.66
N THR A 483 12.68 41.61 -10.41
CA THR A 483 12.56 40.28 -11.02
C THR A 483 12.31 40.36 -12.53
N ASP A 484 11.49 41.30 -12.99
CA ASP A 484 11.23 41.52 -14.41
C ASP A 484 12.47 42.06 -15.13
N VAL A 485 13.19 43.01 -14.51
CA VAL A 485 14.47 43.52 -15.01
C VAL A 485 15.53 42.40 -15.05
N GLN A 486 15.58 41.54 -14.03
CA GLN A 486 16.48 40.39 -13.98
C GLN A 486 16.19 39.39 -15.10
N ARG A 487 14.91 39.06 -15.33
CA ARG A 487 14.49 38.24 -16.48
C ARG A 487 14.85 38.90 -17.82
N GLY A 488 14.69 40.21 -17.92
CA GLY A 488 15.09 40.99 -19.09
C GLY A 488 16.59 40.91 -19.36
N ILE A 489 17.43 40.91 -18.33
CA ILE A 489 18.89 40.72 -18.43
C ILE A 489 19.24 39.28 -18.86
N GLU A 490 18.56 38.28 -18.29
CA GLU A 490 18.77 36.86 -18.60
C GLU A 490 18.33 36.48 -20.03
N ALA A 491 17.46 37.27 -20.65
CA ALA A 491 17.06 37.13 -22.05
C ALA A 491 18.14 37.57 -23.07
N ASN A 492 19.38 37.85 -22.64
CA ASN A 492 20.53 38.25 -23.46
C ASN A 492 20.34 39.49 -24.36
N PRO A 493 19.89 40.65 -23.83
CA PRO A 493 19.86 41.90 -24.59
C PRO A 493 21.29 42.38 -24.88
N THR A 494 21.56 42.89 -26.08
CA THR A 494 22.88 43.44 -26.45
C THR A 494 22.82 44.96 -26.67
N GLY A 495 23.93 45.66 -26.41
CA GLY A 495 24.05 47.10 -26.68
C GLY A 495 23.35 48.01 -25.66
N PRO A 496 22.69 49.11 -26.10
CA PRO A 496 22.09 50.14 -25.21
C PRO A 496 21.07 49.58 -24.21
N ALA A 497 20.27 48.60 -24.62
CA ALA A 497 19.22 47.99 -23.79
C ALA A 497 19.77 47.29 -22.54
N MET A 498 20.94 46.66 -22.63
CA MET A 498 21.59 46.03 -21.47
C MET A 498 22.07 47.08 -20.46
N ARG A 499 22.62 48.21 -20.93
CA ARG A 499 23.07 49.30 -20.04
C ARG A 499 21.90 49.95 -19.31
N GLU A 500 20.77 50.11 -19.99
CA GLU A 500 19.54 50.65 -19.41
C GLU A 500 18.97 49.72 -18.31
N LEU A 501 18.88 48.42 -18.58
CA LEU A 501 18.41 47.43 -17.60
C LEU A 501 19.32 47.33 -16.37
N LEU A 502 20.65 47.41 -16.55
CA LEU A 502 21.59 47.42 -15.43
C LEU A 502 21.50 48.70 -14.59
N THR A 503 21.29 49.85 -15.23
CA THR A 503 21.09 51.14 -14.54
C THR A 503 19.78 51.11 -13.75
N ARG A 504 18.70 50.61 -14.36
CA ARG A 504 17.40 50.44 -13.71
C ARG A 504 17.46 49.45 -12.54
N LYS A 505 18.22 48.36 -12.67
CA LYS A 505 18.47 47.42 -11.57
C LYS A 505 19.18 48.08 -10.38
N GLN A 506 20.21 48.90 -10.64
CA GLN A 506 20.91 49.62 -9.57
C GLN A 506 20.02 50.64 -8.86
N GLU A 507 19.18 51.36 -9.60
CA GLU A 507 18.19 52.30 -9.06
C GLU A 507 17.17 51.58 -8.15
N LEU A 508 16.61 50.46 -8.62
CA LEU A 508 15.64 49.67 -7.86
C LEU A 508 16.26 49.05 -6.59
N MET A 509 17.52 48.59 -6.64
CA MET A 509 18.22 48.11 -5.43
C MET A 509 18.46 49.22 -4.41
N ARG A 510 18.76 50.45 -4.84
CA ARG A 510 18.89 51.60 -3.91
C ARG A 510 17.56 51.94 -3.26
N ARG A 511 16.46 51.95 -4.01
CA ARG A 511 15.10 52.18 -3.48
C ARG A 511 14.69 51.08 -2.49
N LEU A 512 15.02 49.83 -2.78
CA LEU A 512 14.74 48.71 -1.87
C LEU A 512 15.53 48.83 -0.56
N ALA A 513 16.80 49.25 -0.61
CA ALA A 513 17.63 49.47 0.57
C ALA A 513 17.18 50.67 1.42
N ALA A 514 16.53 51.66 0.80
CA ALA A 514 15.92 52.81 1.50
C ALA A 514 14.52 52.52 2.07
N SER A 515 13.92 51.37 1.72
CA SER A 515 12.59 50.93 2.18
C SER A 515 12.66 49.88 3.30
N GLY A 516 13.83 49.74 3.94
CA GLY A 516 14.16 48.69 4.91
C GLY A 516 14.24 49.17 6.34
#